data_AF-F8PZD1-F1
#
_entry.id   AF-F8PZD1-F1
#
_cell.length_a   1.000
_cell.length_b   1.000
_cell.length_c   1.000
_cell.angle_alpha   90.00
_cell.angle_beta   90.00
_cell.angle_gamma   90.00
#
_symmetry.space_group_name_H-M   'P 1'
#
loop_
_entity.id
_entity.type
_entity.pdbx_description
1 polymer ?
#
loop_
_entity_poly.entity_id
_entity_poly.type
_entity_poly.pdbx_seq_one_letter_code
_entity_poly.pdbx_strand_id
1 'polypeptide(L)'
;MTFPAVEALQVRRSESILLAAVKTCIIEATDSLDVPYYSNLSAMEVVDMTCVQCVVRRAKINNRWAIIDRSGNLARAIYDGDTSVD
;
A
#
# COMPACT_ATOMS: atom_id res chain seq x y z
N MET A 1 -17.75 -8.43 8.46
CA MET A 1 -18.15 -8.95 9.78
C MET A 1 -18.99 -7.89 10.44
N THR A 2 -20.19 -8.22 10.90
CA THR A 2 -21.11 -7.24 11.49
C THR A 2 -21.10 -7.40 12.99
N PHE A 3 -20.73 -6.35 13.71
CA PHE A 3 -20.75 -6.37 15.17
C PHE A 3 -22.14 -5.93 15.67
N PRO A 4 -22.74 -6.65 16.63
CA PRO A 4 -23.94 -6.17 17.31
C PRO A 4 -23.61 -4.93 18.16
N ALA A 5 -24.63 -4.24 18.69
CA ALA A 5 -24.39 -3.17 19.65
C ALA A 5 -23.71 -3.74 20.90
N VAL A 6 -22.54 -3.20 21.26
CA VAL A 6 -21.72 -3.65 22.40
C VAL A 6 -21.20 -2.42 23.13
N GLU A 7 -21.72 -2.20 24.35
CA GLU A 7 -21.38 -1.05 25.20
C GLU A 7 -19.87 -0.96 25.48
N ALA A 8 -19.22 -2.12 25.74
CA ALA A 8 -17.80 -2.22 26.03
C ALA A 8 -16.89 -1.78 24.86
N LEU A 9 -17.41 -1.79 23.64
CA LEU A 9 -16.74 -1.32 22.43
C LEU A 9 -17.25 0.05 21.98
N GLN A 10 -18.13 0.69 22.76
CA GLN A 10 -18.85 1.92 22.42
C GLN A 10 -19.62 1.88 21.10
N VAL A 11 -19.92 0.67 20.60
CA VAL A 11 -20.68 0.45 19.36
C VAL A 11 -22.17 0.56 19.70
N ARG A 12 -22.76 1.74 19.47
CA ARG A 12 -24.15 2.06 19.83
C ARG A 12 -25.19 1.55 18.82
N ARG A 13 -24.75 1.17 17.62
CA ARG A 13 -25.58 0.61 16.55
C ARG A 13 -24.75 -0.44 15.82
N SER A 14 -25.43 -1.43 15.23
CA SER A 14 -24.75 -2.42 14.40
C SER A 14 -23.91 -1.75 13.32
N GLU A 15 -22.62 -2.05 13.32
CA GLU A 15 -21.63 -1.42 12.47
C GLU A 15 -20.82 -2.49 11.75
N SER A 16 -20.46 -2.20 10.49
CA SER A 16 -19.59 -3.07 9.71
C SER A 16 -18.17 -2.56 9.83
N ILE A 17 -17.29 -3.39 10.40
CA ILE A 17 -15.86 -3.08 10.50
C ILE A 17 -15.16 -3.82 9.36
N LEU A 18 -14.34 -3.09 8.62
CA LEU A 18 -13.46 -3.64 7.60
C LEU A 18 -12.05 -3.68 8.18
N LEU A 19 -11.46 -4.88 8.22
CA LEU A 19 -10.10 -5.09 8.71
C LEU A 19 -9.18 -5.42 7.54
N ALA A 20 -7.95 -4.92 7.60
CA ALA A 20 -6.91 -5.24 6.63
C ALA A 20 -5.87 -6.17 7.29
N ALA A 21 -5.65 -7.33 6.67
CA ALA A 21 -4.50 -8.17 6.99
C ALA A 21 -3.27 -7.64 6.24
N VAL A 22 -2.26 -7.22 6.99
CA VAL A 22 -1.05 -6.57 6.45
C VAL A 22 0.20 -7.34 6.84
N LYS A 23 1.26 -7.17 6.05
CA LYS A 23 2.62 -7.61 6.38
C LYS A 23 3.58 -6.49 6.03
N THR A 24 4.48 -6.16 6.96
CA THR A 24 5.51 -5.15 6.75
C THR A 24 6.53 -5.66 5.74
N CYS A 25 6.86 -4.83 4.76
CA CYS A 25 7.95 -5.10 3.81
C CYS A 25 9.28 -4.88 4.52
N ILE A 26 10.11 -5.92 4.60
CA ILE A 26 11.45 -5.80 5.20
C ILE A 26 12.38 -5.20 4.15
N ILE A 27 12.67 -3.91 4.26
CA ILE A 27 13.46 -3.20 3.27
C ILE A 27 14.92 -3.67 3.33
N GLU A 28 15.43 -4.11 2.18
CA GLU A 28 16.77 -4.67 2.02
C GLU A 28 17.73 -3.68 1.34
N ALA A 29 17.19 -2.77 0.52
CA ALA A 29 17.96 -1.76 -0.20
C ALA A 29 17.06 -0.59 -0.61
N THR A 30 17.69 0.54 -0.90
CA THR A 30 17.07 1.72 -1.54
C THR A 30 17.99 2.17 -2.67
N ASP A 31 17.43 2.51 -3.83
CA ASP A 31 18.23 3.04 -4.95
C ASP A 31 18.42 4.56 -4.89
N SER A 32 19.10 5.13 -5.88
CA SER A 32 19.38 6.57 -5.96
C SER A 32 18.15 7.45 -6.21
N LEU A 33 16.98 6.85 -6.47
CA LEU A 33 15.69 7.53 -6.62
C LEU A 33 14.80 7.34 -5.39
N ASP A 34 15.39 6.91 -4.27
CA ASP A 34 14.70 6.59 -3.01
C ASP A 34 13.63 5.49 -3.15
N VAL A 35 13.75 4.61 -4.15
CA VAL A 35 12.84 3.47 -4.32
C VAL A 35 13.30 2.33 -3.39
N PRO A 36 12.48 1.90 -2.41
CA PRO A 36 12.86 0.81 -1.53
C PRO A 36 12.54 -0.56 -2.16
N TYR A 37 13.44 -1.51 -1.93
CA TYR A 37 13.40 -2.88 -2.42
C TYR A 37 13.29 -3.87 -1.26
N TYR A 38 12.54 -4.94 -1.46
CA TYR A 38 12.38 -6.02 -0.47
C TYR A 38 12.21 -7.38 -1.14
N SER A 39 12.56 -8.45 -0.42
CA SER A 39 12.29 -9.83 -0.81
C SER A 39 11.47 -10.58 0.25
N ASN A 40 11.49 -10.07 1.50
CA ASN A 40 10.85 -10.69 2.65
C ASN A 40 9.75 -9.82 3.25
N LEU A 41 8.79 -10.49 3.90
CA LEU A 41 7.67 -9.88 4.61
C LEU A 41 7.70 -10.31 6.07
N SER A 42 7.26 -9.43 6.98
CA SER A 42 7.10 -9.76 8.39
C SER A 42 5.96 -10.78 8.63
N ALA A 43 5.76 -11.11 9.91
CA ALA A 43 4.53 -11.74 10.36
C ALA A 43 3.29 -10.91 9.99
N MET A 44 2.15 -11.58 9.87
CA MET A 44 0.87 -10.95 9.56
C MET A 44 0.34 -10.21 10.77
N GLU A 45 -0.14 -9.00 10.54
CA GLU A 45 -0.84 -8.16 11.50
C GLU A 45 -2.22 -7.80 10.94
N VAL A 46 -3.15 -7.43 11.82
CA VAL A 46 -4.50 -7.01 11.43
C VAL A 46 -4.72 -5.60 11.95
N VAL A 47 -5.10 -4.70 11.05
CA VAL A 47 -5.39 -3.29 11.36
C VAL A 47 -6.79 -2.91 10.91
N ASP A 48 -7.35 -1.85 11.48
CA ASP A 48 -8.56 -1.24 10.95
C ASP A 48 -8.28 -0.69 9.54
N MET A 49 -9.17 -0.94 8.58
CA MET A 49 -9.00 -0.45 7.20
C MET A 49 -8.92 1.08 7.15
N THR A 50 -9.50 1.82 8.10
CA THR A 50 -9.38 3.28 8.16
C THR A 50 -7.94 3.75 8.41
N CYS A 51 -7.05 2.87 8.87
CA CYS A 51 -5.62 3.18 9.01
C CYS A 51 -4.87 3.15 7.66
N VAL A 52 -5.44 2.56 6.60
CA VAL A 52 -4.82 2.50 5.27
C VAL A 52 -5.06 3.82 4.54
N GLN A 53 -4.01 4.65 4.45
CA GLN A 53 -4.13 6.01 3.90
C GLN A 53 -3.93 6.08 2.39
N CYS A 54 -3.18 5.14 1.80
CA CYS A 54 -2.89 5.15 0.38
C CYS A 54 -2.55 3.76 -0.17
N VAL A 55 -2.60 3.64 -1.49
CA VAL A 55 -2.15 2.47 -2.22
C VAL A 55 -0.93 2.87 -3.05
N VAL A 56 0.13 2.08 -2.94
CA VAL A 56 1.36 2.22 -3.74
C VAL A 56 1.42 1.12 -4.80
N ARG A 57 2.19 1.34 -5.87
CA ARG A 57 2.42 0.30 -6.87
C ARG A 57 3.56 -0.60 -6.41
N ARG A 58 3.45 -1.89 -6.69
CA ARG A 58 4.54 -2.86 -6.52
C ARG A 58 4.97 -3.42 -7.87
N ALA A 59 6.26 -3.45 -8.15
CA ALA A 59 6.82 -3.99 -9.40
C ALA A 59 7.98 -4.94 -9.12
N LYS A 60 8.14 -5.98 -9.94
CA LYS A 60 9.25 -6.93 -9.83
C LYS A 60 10.40 -6.46 -10.73
N ILE A 61 11.57 -6.19 -10.14
CA ILE A 61 12.77 -5.71 -10.82
C ILE A 61 13.95 -6.57 -10.37
N ASN A 62 14.67 -7.20 -11.29
CA ASN A 62 15.84 -8.06 -11.00
C ASN A 62 15.61 -9.06 -9.85
N ASN A 63 14.45 -9.73 -9.89
CA ASN A 63 13.99 -10.70 -8.89
C ASN A 63 13.73 -10.16 -7.46
N ARG A 64 13.69 -8.84 -7.28
CA ARG A 64 13.26 -8.16 -6.03
C ARG A 64 11.95 -7.42 -6.26
N TRP A 65 11.23 -7.13 -5.18
CA TRP A 65 10.05 -6.26 -5.24
C TRP A 65 10.45 -4.83 -4.93
N ALA A 66 10.10 -3.91 -5.82
CA ALA A 66 10.25 -2.47 -5.63
C ALA A 66 8.90 -1.87 -5.24
N ILE A 67 8.92 -0.92 -4.29
CA ILE A 67 7.75 -0.12 -3.90
C ILE A 67 7.81 1.20 -4.65
N ILE A 68 6.81 1.46 -5.48
CA ILE A 68 6.70 2.68 -6.27
C ILE A 68 5.58 3.52 -5.65
N ASP A 69 6.00 4.52 -4.88
CA ASP A 69 5.10 5.53 -4.34
C ASP A 69 4.92 6.68 -5.35
N ARG A 70 3.67 7.00 -5.68
CA ARG A 70 3.30 8.13 -6.53
C ARG A 70 2.57 9.24 -5.77
N SER A 71 2.55 9.18 -4.44
CA SER A 71 1.94 10.22 -3.60
C SER A 71 2.84 11.46 -3.45
N GLY A 72 4.14 11.33 -3.69
CA GLY A 72 5.12 12.41 -3.60
C GLY A 72 5.52 13.05 -4.94
N ASN A 73 6.45 14.00 -4.87
CA ASN A 73 6.93 14.81 -6.00
C ASN A 73 7.62 14.00 -7.12
N LEU A 74 7.95 12.72 -6.87
CA LEU A 74 8.55 11.81 -7.86
C LEU A 74 7.53 11.29 -8.89
N ALA A 75 6.23 11.55 -8.71
CA ALA A 75 5.20 11.25 -9.69
C ALA A 75 5.26 12.18 -10.91
N ARG A 76 6.23 11.95 -11.81
CA ARG A 76 6.30 12.63 -13.10
C ARG A 76 5.64 11.77 -14.18
N ALA A 77 4.36 12.03 -14.46
CA ALA A 77 3.73 11.52 -15.66
C ALA A 77 4.16 12.40 -16.85
N ILE A 78 4.85 11.81 -17.83
CA ILE A 78 5.13 12.46 -19.11
C ILE A 78 4.21 11.78 -20.12
N TYR A 79 3.41 12.59 -20.83
CA TYR A 79 2.67 12.12 -21.99
C TYR A 79 3.65 11.97 -23.14
N ASP A 80 3.88 10.73 -23.57
CA ASP A 80 4.63 10.42 -24.78
C ASP A 80 3.61 10.23 -25.89
N GLY A 81 3.24 11.32 -26.55
CA GLY A 81 2.23 11.33 -27.61
C GLY A 81 2.73 10.62 -28.87
N ASP A 82 1.81 9.97 -29.60
CA ASP A 82 2.10 9.25 -30.84
C ASP A 82 2.83 10.17 -31.85
N THR A 83 4.14 9.98 -32.00
CA THR A 83 4.85 10.41 -33.21
C THR A 83 4.37 9.55 -34.37
N SER A 84 3.21 9.91 -34.93
CA SER A 84 2.92 9.64 -36.33
C SER A 84 3.70 10.66 -37.14
N VAL A 85 4.75 10.16 -37.79
CA VAL A 85 5.49 10.91 -38.81
C VAL A 85 4.70 10.71 -40.10
N ASP A 86 4.11 11.81 -40.61
CA ASP A 86 3.59 11.89 -41.98
C ASP A 86 4.73 11.76 -43.01
#